data_AF-A0A6P0NB28-F1
#
_entry.id   AF-A0A6P0NB28-F1
#
_cell.length_a   1.000
_cell.length_b   1.000
_cell.length_c   1.000
_cell.angle_alpha   90.00
_cell.angle_beta   90.00
_cell.angle_gamma   90.00
#
_symmetry.space_group_name_H-M   'P 1'
#
loop_
_entity.id
_entity.type
_entity.pdbx_description
1 polymer ?
#
loop_
_entity_poly.entity_id
_entity_poly.type
_entity_poly.pdbx_seq_one_letter_code
_entity_poly.pdbx_strand_id
1 'polypeptide(L)'
;ANKPILWYGLEAIIAAGITDIGIIISPETGEEVKAKTGNGDRFGANITYILQDQPLGLAHAVKVAQPFLGDSPFVMYLGDNLVQSELNLFVENFQNKNLDALTLLRKVENPTAFGVAKVDEFGRVLQLVEKPKVPPSNLALVGVYLFSPVIHQAIANIEPSARGELEITDAIQYLIDQQKNVEAFQIKGWWLDTGKKDDLLAANQIILDTCLESAVDGEIDSESRISGRVQIGKGSYITNCTIRGPVTIGENCHLENCFIGPYTSIADQATLLDADIEHSVILKGAKLTGIQQRIVDSLIGERAQVKAAPQHPKALRFMIGDDSQVELT
;
A
#
# COMPACT_ATOMS: atom_id res chain seq x y z
N ALA A 1 8.89 -2.28 3.54
CA ALA A 1 9.74 -2.99 4.53
C ALA A 1 9.05 -4.26 5.03
N ASN A 2 9.10 -5.34 4.23
CA ASN A 2 8.72 -6.73 4.59
C ASN A 2 7.33 -6.99 5.20
N LYS A 3 6.35 -6.12 4.95
CA LYS A 3 4.95 -6.33 5.33
C LYS A 3 4.02 -5.94 4.18
N PRO A 4 2.96 -6.71 3.86
CA PRO A 4 1.98 -6.33 2.85
C PRO A 4 1.33 -4.98 3.15
N ILE A 5 1.08 -4.19 2.10
CA ILE A 5 0.52 -2.83 2.19
C ILE A 5 -0.86 -2.85 2.84
N LEU A 6 -1.71 -3.79 2.41
CA LEU A 6 -3.03 -4.04 2.99
C LEU A 6 -3.01 -4.18 4.53
N TRP A 7 -1.96 -4.78 5.10
CA TRP A 7 -1.91 -5.03 6.55
C TRP A 7 -1.71 -3.74 7.35
N TYR A 8 -1.08 -2.71 6.79
CA TYR A 8 -1.00 -1.41 7.46
C TYR A 8 -2.39 -0.77 7.60
N GLY A 9 -3.24 -0.90 6.56
CA GLY A 9 -4.63 -0.46 6.63
C GLY A 9 -5.45 -1.26 7.65
N LEU A 10 -5.30 -2.59 7.65
CA LEU A 10 -5.96 -3.46 8.63
C LEU A 10 -5.57 -3.11 10.07
N GLU A 11 -4.29 -2.96 10.35
CA GLU A 11 -3.79 -2.59 11.68
C GLU A 11 -4.35 -1.22 12.11
N ALA A 12 -4.44 -0.24 11.22
CA ALA A 12 -5.02 1.06 11.50
C ALA A 12 -6.53 1.00 11.82
N ILE A 13 -7.28 0.19 11.07
CA ILE A 13 -8.71 -0.06 11.29
C ILE A 13 -8.94 -0.71 12.66
N ILE A 14 -8.12 -1.71 13.00
CA ILE A 14 -8.23 -2.45 14.26
C ILE A 14 -7.81 -1.59 15.44
N ALA A 15 -6.76 -0.77 15.29
CA ALA A 15 -6.37 0.22 16.29
C ALA A 15 -7.47 1.27 16.56
N ALA A 16 -8.34 1.53 15.59
CA ALA A 16 -9.54 2.36 15.76
C ALA A 16 -10.73 1.62 16.40
N GLY A 17 -10.57 0.35 16.79
CA GLY A 17 -11.57 -0.46 17.47
C GLY A 17 -12.54 -1.20 16.55
N ILE A 18 -12.26 -1.27 15.24
CA ILE A 18 -13.12 -1.94 14.26
C ILE A 18 -12.58 -3.35 13.98
N THR A 19 -13.34 -4.37 14.36
CA THR A 19 -12.91 -5.78 14.30
C THR A 19 -13.63 -6.61 13.24
N ASP A 20 -14.76 -6.17 12.72
CA ASP A 20 -15.46 -6.86 11.62
C ASP A 20 -15.12 -6.18 10.29
N ILE A 21 -14.34 -6.86 9.46
CA ILE A 21 -13.70 -6.27 8.29
C ILE A 21 -14.08 -7.03 7.02
N GLY A 22 -14.62 -6.32 6.03
CA GLY A 22 -14.86 -6.83 4.69
C GLY A 22 -13.71 -6.46 3.76
N ILE A 23 -13.06 -7.44 3.14
CA ILE A 23 -12.03 -7.22 2.11
C ILE A 23 -12.63 -7.51 0.74
N ILE A 24 -12.71 -6.48 -0.09
CA ILE A 24 -13.12 -6.61 -1.49
C ILE A 24 -11.97 -7.22 -2.28
N ILE A 25 -12.24 -8.31 -2.98
CA ILE A 25 -11.26 -9.04 -3.77
C ILE A 25 -11.73 -9.22 -5.22
N SER A 26 -10.77 -9.31 -6.14
CA SER A 26 -11.05 -9.64 -7.55
C SER A 26 -10.93 -11.15 -7.80
N PRO A 27 -11.55 -11.69 -8.87
CA PRO A 27 -11.40 -13.10 -9.25
C PRO A 27 -9.94 -13.51 -9.51
N GLU A 28 -9.12 -12.60 -10.05
CA GLU A 28 -7.75 -12.88 -10.50
C GLU A 28 -6.76 -12.95 -9.34
N THR A 29 -6.92 -12.08 -8.33
CA THR A 29 -5.93 -11.88 -7.25
C THR A 29 -6.45 -12.25 -5.87
N GLY A 30 -7.75 -12.49 -5.73
CA GLY A 30 -8.41 -12.66 -4.43
C GLY A 30 -7.91 -13.84 -3.60
N GLU A 31 -7.57 -14.96 -4.25
CA GLU A 31 -7.04 -16.13 -3.54
C GLU A 31 -5.65 -15.87 -2.96
N GLU A 32 -4.81 -15.07 -3.62
CA GLU A 32 -3.50 -14.70 -3.07
C GLU A 32 -3.65 -13.79 -1.84
N VAL A 33 -4.57 -12.82 -1.91
CA VAL A 33 -4.90 -11.93 -0.78
C VAL A 33 -5.41 -12.74 0.40
N LYS A 34 -6.28 -13.72 0.14
CA LYS A 34 -6.86 -14.63 1.13
C LYS A 34 -5.81 -15.53 1.78
N ALA A 35 -4.96 -16.15 0.97
CA ALA A 35 -3.89 -17.01 1.46
C ALA A 35 -2.86 -16.25 2.31
N LYS A 36 -2.53 -15.01 1.95
CA LYS A 36 -1.59 -14.18 2.70
C LYS A 36 -2.20 -13.62 4.00
N THR A 37 -3.43 -13.11 3.93
CA THR A 37 -4.03 -12.35 5.04
C THR A 37 -4.75 -13.25 6.06
N GLY A 38 -5.37 -14.33 5.61
CA GLY A 38 -6.11 -15.26 6.48
C GLY A 38 -7.42 -14.69 7.03
N ASN A 39 -8.03 -15.38 7.98
CA ASN A 39 -9.33 -15.04 8.56
C ASN A 39 -9.32 -13.84 9.54
N GLY A 40 -8.16 -13.26 9.82
CA GLY A 40 -8.02 -12.13 10.73
C GLY A 40 -7.57 -12.46 12.16
N ASP A 41 -7.47 -13.75 12.53
CA ASP A 41 -7.11 -14.20 13.89
C ASP A 41 -5.81 -13.55 14.39
N ARG A 42 -4.82 -13.42 13.50
CA ARG A 42 -3.51 -12.82 13.80
C ARG A 42 -3.57 -11.35 14.20
N PHE A 43 -4.66 -10.67 13.85
CA PHE A 43 -4.90 -9.27 14.17
C PHE A 43 -5.96 -9.09 15.26
N GLY A 44 -6.59 -10.18 15.72
CA GLY A 44 -7.73 -10.10 16.64
C GLY A 44 -9.00 -9.54 15.97
N ALA A 45 -9.19 -9.81 14.68
CA ALA A 45 -10.34 -9.34 13.89
C ALA A 45 -11.00 -10.47 13.10
N ASN A 46 -12.23 -10.26 12.64
CA ASN A 46 -12.97 -11.17 11.76
C ASN A 46 -12.93 -10.62 10.33
N ILE A 47 -12.26 -11.33 9.42
CA ILE A 47 -12.15 -10.93 8.02
C ILE A 47 -13.12 -11.74 7.15
N THR A 48 -14.00 -11.03 6.46
CA THR A 48 -14.89 -11.58 5.42
C THR A 48 -14.39 -11.13 4.04
N TYR A 49 -14.24 -12.09 3.12
CA TYR A 49 -13.85 -11.80 1.74
C TYR A 49 -15.08 -11.65 0.86
N ILE A 50 -15.14 -10.55 0.11
CA ILE A 50 -16.29 -10.18 -0.71
C ILE A 50 -15.81 -10.05 -2.16
N LEU A 51 -16.35 -10.90 -3.03
CA LEU A 51 -15.95 -10.92 -4.44
C LEU A 51 -16.58 -9.75 -5.20
N GLN A 52 -15.74 -8.94 -5.84
CA GLN A 52 -16.15 -7.98 -6.85
C GLN A 52 -15.82 -8.55 -8.22
N ASP A 53 -16.83 -9.07 -8.94
CA ASP A 53 -16.65 -9.78 -10.21
C ASP A 53 -16.00 -8.91 -11.30
N GLN A 54 -16.25 -7.60 -11.28
CA GLN A 54 -15.73 -6.65 -12.25
C GLN A 54 -15.33 -5.33 -11.59
N PRO A 55 -14.20 -4.71 -12.00
CA PRO A 55 -13.69 -3.46 -11.43
C PRO A 55 -14.48 -2.24 -11.91
N LEU A 56 -15.78 -2.18 -11.62
CA LEU A 56 -16.69 -1.10 -12.05
C LEU A 56 -16.62 0.15 -11.15
N GLY A 57 -15.47 0.42 -10.53
CA GLY A 57 -15.25 1.60 -9.68
C GLY A 57 -15.45 1.40 -8.17
N LEU A 58 -15.08 2.41 -7.40
CA LEU A 58 -15.06 2.38 -5.94
C LEU A 58 -16.46 2.34 -5.32
N ALA A 59 -17.42 3.07 -5.87
CA ALA A 59 -18.81 3.01 -5.41
C ALA A 59 -19.44 1.63 -5.70
N HIS A 60 -19.02 0.95 -6.77
CA HIS A 60 -19.43 -0.43 -7.03
C HIS A 60 -18.93 -1.38 -5.94
N ALA A 61 -17.69 -1.22 -5.45
CA ALA A 61 -17.17 -2.03 -4.36
C ALA A 61 -18.04 -1.92 -3.09
N VAL A 62 -18.45 -0.70 -2.73
CA VAL A 62 -19.38 -0.46 -1.59
C VAL A 62 -20.75 -1.08 -1.86
N LYS A 63 -21.27 -1.00 -3.10
CA LYS A 63 -22.54 -1.62 -3.49
C LYS A 63 -22.50 -3.14 -3.32
N VAL A 64 -21.43 -3.79 -3.76
CA VAL A 64 -21.25 -5.24 -3.62
C VAL A 64 -21.13 -5.64 -2.15
N ALA A 65 -20.48 -4.80 -1.33
CA ALA A 65 -20.35 -5.02 0.10
C ALA A 65 -21.61 -4.73 0.92
N GLN A 66 -22.67 -4.16 0.32
CA GLN A 66 -23.87 -3.74 1.05
C GLN A 66 -24.49 -4.82 1.95
N PRO A 67 -24.59 -6.11 1.55
CA PRO A 67 -25.11 -7.17 2.44
C PRO A 67 -24.27 -7.40 3.70
N PHE A 68 -22.96 -7.15 3.63
CA PHE A 68 -22.04 -7.22 4.78
C PHE A 68 -22.14 -5.97 5.66
N LEU A 69 -22.23 -4.79 5.03
CA LEU A 69 -22.26 -3.50 5.73
C LEU A 69 -23.60 -3.25 6.46
N GLY A 70 -24.71 -3.67 5.87
CA GLY A 70 -26.05 -3.46 6.41
C GLY A 70 -26.35 -1.97 6.65
N ASP A 71 -26.96 -1.67 7.79
CA ASP A 71 -27.28 -0.30 8.23
C ASP A 71 -26.25 0.27 9.24
N SER A 72 -25.05 -0.31 9.31
CA SER A 72 -24.00 0.19 10.21
C SER A 72 -23.17 1.28 9.51
N PRO A 73 -22.76 2.34 10.22
CA PRO A 73 -21.70 3.21 9.71
C PRO A 73 -20.40 2.42 9.57
N PHE A 74 -19.59 2.76 8.56
CA PHE A 74 -18.40 1.98 8.25
C PHE A 74 -17.25 2.86 7.75
N VAL A 75 -16.04 2.32 7.87
CA VAL A 75 -14.82 2.86 7.26
C VAL A 75 -14.57 2.13 5.95
N MET A 76 -14.40 2.87 4.86
CA MET A 76 -13.85 2.37 3.62
C MET A 76 -12.39 2.82 3.52
N TYR A 77 -11.48 1.85 3.41
CA TYR A 77 -10.04 2.09 3.33
C TYR A 77 -9.50 1.41 2.06
N LEU A 78 -8.84 2.17 1.18
CA LEU A 78 -8.26 1.63 -0.06
C LEU A 78 -7.00 0.80 0.23
N GLY A 79 -6.96 -0.44 -0.25
CA GLY A 79 -5.95 -1.44 0.13
C GLY A 79 -4.51 -1.14 -0.33
N ASP A 80 -4.33 -0.17 -1.20
CA ASP A 80 -3.08 0.31 -1.80
C ASP A 80 -2.57 1.63 -1.17
N ASN A 81 -3.32 2.19 -0.22
CA ASN A 81 -3.03 3.48 0.42
C ASN A 81 -2.33 3.29 1.77
N LEU A 82 -1.21 3.98 1.98
CA LEU A 82 -0.58 4.10 3.29
C LEU A 82 -0.77 5.53 3.81
N VAL A 83 -1.34 5.65 5.01
CA VAL A 83 -1.64 6.95 5.62
C VAL A 83 -1.04 7.02 7.02
N GLN A 84 -0.25 8.06 7.28
CA GLN A 84 0.22 8.38 8.63
C GLN A 84 -0.84 9.20 9.36
N SER A 85 -1.81 8.52 9.96
CA SER A 85 -2.85 9.19 10.75
C SER A 85 -3.46 8.28 11.80
N GLU A 86 -3.93 8.90 12.87
CA GLU A 86 -4.72 8.29 13.93
C GLU A 86 -6.18 8.16 13.50
N LEU A 87 -6.54 7.00 12.94
CA LEU A 87 -7.89 6.75 12.40
C LEU A 87 -9.00 6.89 13.46
N ASN A 88 -8.69 6.56 14.72
CA ASN A 88 -9.60 6.73 15.87
C ASN A 88 -10.13 8.17 16.00
N LEU A 89 -9.29 9.19 15.78
CA LEU A 89 -9.72 10.58 15.86
C LEU A 89 -10.80 10.92 14.81
N PHE A 90 -10.69 10.34 13.62
CA PHE A 90 -11.66 10.56 12.55
C PHE A 90 -12.96 9.79 12.81
N VAL A 91 -12.88 8.58 13.34
CA VAL A 91 -14.04 7.79 13.77
C VAL A 91 -14.81 8.52 14.87
N GLU A 92 -14.12 9.00 15.91
CA GLU A 92 -14.73 9.77 16.99
C GLU A 92 -15.39 11.05 16.48
N ASN A 93 -14.72 11.81 15.61
CA ASN A 93 -15.30 13.02 15.04
C ASN A 93 -16.54 12.73 14.18
N PHE A 94 -16.48 11.69 13.34
CA PHE A 94 -17.60 11.25 12.51
C PHE A 94 -18.84 10.93 13.35
N GLN A 95 -18.65 10.20 14.45
CA GLN A 95 -19.73 9.86 15.38
C GLN A 95 -20.24 11.09 16.16
N ASN A 96 -19.35 11.88 16.76
CA ASN A 96 -19.71 13.02 17.60
C ASN A 96 -20.49 14.10 16.85
N LYS A 97 -20.17 14.30 15.57
CA LYS A 97 -20.85 15.29 14.71
C LYS A 97 -22.05 14.71 13.95
N ASN A 98 -22.34 13.42 14.07
CA ASN A 98 -23.39 12.73 13.30
C ASN A 98 -23.28 13.04 11.79
N LEU A 99 -22.08 12.82 11.23
CA LEU A 99 -21.82 13.08 9.82
C LEU A 99 -22.43 11.98 8.95
N ASP A 100 -22.84 12.37 7.75
CA ASP A 100 -23.30 11.42 6.74
C ASP A 100 -22.11 10.82 5.96
N ALA A 101 -21.06 11.62 5.76
CA ALA A 101 -19.79 11.18 5.19
C ALA A 101 -18.61 12.02 5.72
N LEU A 102 -17.45 11.38 5.89
CA LEU A 102 -16.17 12.03 6.16
C LEU A 102 -15.11 11.51 5.19
N THR A 103 -14.28 12.40 4.66
CA THR A 103 -13.12 12.01 3.86
C THR A 103 -11.84 12.69 4.34
N LEU A 104 -10.70 12.11 4.01
CA LEU A 104 -9.40 12.67 4.29
C LEU A 104 -8.85 13.38 3.05
N LEU A 105 -8.16 14.50 3.25
CA LEU A 105 -7.59 15.32 2.18
C LEU A 105 -6.11 15.56 2.39
N ARG A 106 -5.38 15.62 1.28
CA ARG A 106 -3.97 16.05 1.26
C ARG A 106 -3.76 17.05 0.13
N LYS A 107 -2.89 18.05 0.39
CA LYS A 107 -2.47 18.97 -0.66
C LYS A 107 -1.47 18.26 -1.57
N VAL A 108 -1.73 18.26 -2.87
CA VAL A 108 -0.87 17.66 -3.89
C VAL A 108 -0.41 18.69 -4.92
N GLU A 109 0.68 18.39 -5.60
CA GLU A 109 1.19 19.24 -6.70
C GLU A 109 0.42 18.99 -8.01
N ASN A 110 0.05 17.74 -8.28
CA ASN A 110 -0.72 17.36 -9.47
C ASN A 110 -2.12 16.82 -9.10
N PRO A 111 -3.10 17.70 -8.84
CA PRO A 111 -4.45 17.30 -8.45
C PRO A 111 -5.27 16.63 -9.57
N THR A 112 -4.86 16.75 -10.84
CA THR A 112 -5.63 16.23 -11.99
C THR A 112 -5.69 14.69 -12.03
N ALA A 113 -4.80 14.01 -11.30
CA ALA A 113 -4.74 12.56 -11.23
C ALA A 113 -5.68 11.95 -10.17
N PHE A 114 -6.36 12.77 -9.37
CA PHE A 114 -7.12 12.33 -8.20
C PHE A 114 -8.53 12.93 -8.16
N GLY A 115 -9.38 12.43 -7.26
CA GLY A 115 -10.59 13.14 -6.85
C GLY A 115 -10.23 14.38 -6.04
N VAL A 116 -10.74 15.55 -6.43
CA VAL A 116 -10.35 16.85 -5.86
C VAL A 116 -11.53 17.49 -5.16
N ALA A 117 -11.34 17.84 -3.89
CA ALA A 117 -12.34 18.49 -3.06
C ALA A 117 -12.13 20.00 -2.99
N LYS A 118 -13.22 20.76 -2.96
CA LYS A 118 -13.25 22.14 -2.51
C LYS A 118 -13.93 22.17 -1.14
N VAL A 119 -13.25 22.74 -0.16
CA VAL A 119 -13.75 22.85 1.22
C VAL A 119 -13.88 24.32 1.63
N ASP A 120 -14.78 24.60 2.57
CA ASP A 120 -14.84 25.89 3.25
C ASP A 120 -13.82 25.99 4.40
N GLU A 121 -13.82 27.12 5.11
CA GLU A 121 -12.93 27.38 6.25
C GLU A 121 -13.20 26.49 7.47
N PHE A 122 -14.36 25.84 7.54
CA PHE A 122 -14.77 24.95 8.62
C PHE A 122 -14.58 23.46 8.27
N GLY A 123 -14.10 23.16 7.07
CA GLY A 123 -13.85 21.79 6.59
C GLY A 123 -15.09 21.12 5.97
N ARG A 124 -16.18 21.85 5.73
CA ARG A 124 -17.33 21.31 4.99
C ARG A 124 -16.96 21.16 3.52
N VAL A 125 -17.32 20.02 2.91
CA VAL A 125 -17.07 19.77 1.49
C VAL A 125 -18.15 20.49 0.67
N LEU A 126 -17.72 21.44 -0.17
CA LEU A 126 -18.59 22.24 -1.03
C LEU A 126 -18.75 21.61 -2.42
N GLN A 127 -17.69 20.97 -2.92
CA GLN A 127 -17.66 20.36 -4.23
C GLN A 127 -16.61 19.25 -4.25
N LEU A 128 -16.90 18.17 -4.96
CA LEU A 128 -15.98 17.07 -5.19
C LEU A 128 -16.06 16.64 -6.66
N VAL A 129 -14.91 16.47 -7.31
CA VAL A 129 -14.85 16.11 -8.73
C VAL A 129 -13.77 15.07 -8.96
N GLU A 130 -14.09 13.98 -9.66
CA GLU A 130 -13.12 12.95 -10.05
C GLU A 130 -12.22 13.45 -11.19
N LYS A 131 -10.90 13.31 -11.00
CA LYS A 131 -9.85 13.57 -12.01
C LYS A 131 -10.15 14.77 -12.91
N PRO A 132 -10.37 15.97 -12.32
CA PRO A 132 -10.81 17.12 -13.08
C PRO A 132 -9.70 17.64 -13.98
N LYS A 133 -10.06 18.03 -15.22
CA LYS A 133 -9.15 18.75 -16.12
C LYS A 133 -8.78 20.13 -15.57
N VAL A 134 -9.71 20.77 -14.88
CA VAL A 134 -9.51 22.05 -14.18
C VAL A 134 -9.87 21.84 -12.71
N PRO A 135 -8.87 21.58 -11.85
CA PRO A 135 -9.11 21.21 -10.46
C PRO A 135 -9.66 22.40 -9.66
N PRO A 136 -10.69 22.21 -8.82
CA PRO A 136 -11.26 23.30 -8.02
C PRO A 136 -10.37 23.72 -6.84
N SER A 137 -9.38 22.89 -6.48
CA SER A 137 -8.36 23.17 -5.47
C SER A 137 -7.15 22.23 -5.68
N ASN A 138 -6.16 22.29 -4.78
CA ASN A 138 -5.06 21.30 -4.74
C ASN A 138 -5.27 20.21 -3.67
N LEU A 139 -6.48 20.07 -3.13
CA LEU A 139 -6.81 19.10 -2.09
C LEU A 139 -7.35 17.82 -2.74
N ALA A 140 -6.51 16.79 -2.79
CA ALA A 140 -6.88 15.48 -3.29
C ALA A 140 -7.45 14.61 -2.15
N LEU A 141 -8.40 13.74 -2.51
CA LEU A 141 -8.87 12.67 -1.65
C LEU A 141 -7.73 11.73 -1.29
N VAL A 142 -7.65 11.42 -0.01
CA VAL A 142 -6.85 10.33 0.54
C VAL A 142 -7.79 9.14 0.68
N GLY A 143 -7.33 7.93 0.35
CA GLY A 143 -8.13 6.70 0.24
C GLY A 143 -8.74 6.15 1.54
N VAL A 144 -9.23 7.01 2.43
CA VAL A 144 -9.93 6.68 3.67
C VAL A 144 -11.20 7.51 3.76
N TYR A 145 -12.32 6.81 3.92
CA TYR A 145 -13.65 7.39 3.96
C TYR A 145 -14.43 6.79 5.11
N LEU A 146 -15.28 7.60 5.74
CA LEU A 146 -16.25 7.13 6.72
C LEU A 146 -17.64 7.46 6.19
N PHE A 147 -18.54 6.50 6.24
CA PHE A 147 -19.88 6.66 5.72
C PHE A 147 -20.92 6.20 6.71
N SER A 148 -22.04 6.93 6.70
CA SER A 148 -23.29 6.45 7.24
C SER A 148 -24.04 5.63 6.17
N PRO A 149 -25.07 4.86 6.54
CA PRO A 149 -25.82 4.04 5.59
C PRO A 149 -26.46 4.81 4.43
N VAL A 150 -26.63 6.14 4.55
CA VAL A 150 -27.20 6.97 3.47
C VAL A 150 -26.35 6.95 2.19
N ILE A 151 -25.08 6.55 2.27
CA ILE A 151 -24.22 6.36 1.11
C ILE A 151 -24.78 5.29 0.15
N HIS A 152 -25.48 4.26 0.66
CA HIS A 152 -26.09 3.25 -0.19
C HIS A 152 -27.15 3.84 -1.11
N GLN A 153 -27.94 4.78 -0.60
CA GLN A 153 -28.91 5.52 -1.42
C GLN A 153 -28.19 6.39 -2.45
N ALA A 154 -27.12 7.09 -2.07
CA ALA A 154 -26.35 7.91 -3.01
C ALA A 154 -25.77 7.06 -4.16
N ILE A 155 -25.15 5.92 -3.83
CA ILE A 155 -24.59 4.99 -4.81
C ILE A 155 -25.66 4.44 -5.76
N ALA A 156 -26.88 4.19 -5.25
CA ALA A 156 -27.98 3.73 -6.09
C ALA A 156 -28.50 4.78 -7.09
N ASN A 157 -28.17 6.06 -6.90
CA ASN A 157 -28.65 7.17 -7.74
C ASN A 157 -27.58 7.77 -8.66
N ILE A 158 -26.35 7.27 -8.63
CA ILE A 158 -25.31 7.70 -9.57
C ILE A 158 -25.24 6.79 -10.80
N GLU A 159 -24.75 7.34 -11.90
CA GLU A 159 -24.50 6.62 -13.15
C GLU A 159 -22.99 6.45 -13.37
N PRO A 160 -22.55 5.47 -14.17
CA PRO A 160 -21.14 5.32 -14.51
C PRO A 160 -20.58 6.58 -15.16
N SER A 161 -19.35 6.94 -14.78
CA SER A 161 -18.64 8.10 -15.32
C SER A 161 -18.25 7.88 -16.80
N ALA A 162 -17.62 8.89 -17.41
CA ALA A 162 -17.05 8.75 -18.75
C ALA A 162 -15.99 7.61 -18.87
N ARG A 163 -15.51 7.09 -17.73
CA ARG A 163 -14.59 5.94 -17.66
C ARG A 163 -15.33 4.60 -17.59
N GLY A 164 -16.66 4.62 -17.46
CA GLY A 164 -17.48 3.42 -17.24
C GLY A 164 -17.47 2.92 -15.79
N GLU A 165 -16.94 3.71 -14.84
CA GLU A 165 -16.81 3.36 -13.43
C GLU A 165 -17.86 4.11 -12.58
N LEU A 166 -18.40 3.44 -11.55
CA LEU A 166 -19.15 4.09 -10.48
C LEU A 166 -18.15 4.74 -9.51
N GLU A 167 -18.01 6.05 -9.63
CA GLU A 167 -17.05 6.83 -8.85
C GLU A 167 -17.58 7.14 -7.45
N ILE A 168 -16.75 6.95 -6.42
CA ILE A 168 -17.14 7.28 -5.05
C ILE A 168 -17.30 8.80 -4.85
N THR A 169 -16.59 9.60 -5.64
CA THR A 169 -16.72 11.07 -5.67
C THR A 169 -18.13 11.51 -6.04
N ASP A 170 -18.76 10.82 -6.99
CA ASP A 170 -20.08 11.17 -7.49
C ASP A 170 -21.14 10.83 -6.44
N ALA A 171 -20.97 9.73 -5.71
CA ALA A 171 -21.82 9.39 -4.57
C ALA A 171 -21.69 10.41 -3.43
N ILE A 172 -20.47 10.86 -3.11
CA ILE A 172 -20.26 11.92 -2.11
C ILE A 172 -20.85 13.26 -2.59
N GLN A 173 -20.65 13.62 -3.85
CA GLN A 173 -21.24 14.83 -4.44
C GLN A 173 -22.77 14.79 -4.38
N TYR A 174 -23.38 13.63 -4.65
CA TYR A 174 -24.81 13.44 -4.47
C TYR A 174 -25.26 13.74 -3.02
N LEU A 175 -24.52 13.26 -2.02
CA LEU A 175 -24.81 13.59 -0.61
C LEU A 175 -24.74 15.10 -0.35
N ILE A 176 -23.73 15.78 -0.90
CA ILE A 176 -23.58 17.25 -0.79
C ILE A 176 -24.79 17.95 -1.40
N ASP A 177 -25.22 17.55 -2.59
CA ASP A 177 -26.37 18.13 -3.31
C ASP A 177 -27.68 17.91 -2.55
N GLN A 178 -27.81 16.81 -1.82
CA GLN A 178 -28.92 16.52 -0.91
C GLN A 178 -28.80 17.20 0.48
N GLN A 179 -27.85 18.14 0.63
CA GLN A 179 -27.60 18.90 1.85
C GLN A 179 -27.28 18.03 3.07
N LYS A 180 -26.64 16.87 2.84
CA LYS A 180 -26.14 15.99 3.89
C LYS A 180 -24.89 16.56 4.57
N ASN A 181 -24.59 16.05 5.76
CA ASN A 181 -23.45 16.47 6.57
C ASN A 181 -22.17 15.79 6.07
N VAL A 182 -21.49 16.46 5.11
CA VAL A 182 -20.23 15.99 4.53
C VAL A 182 -19.08 16.91 4.95
N GLU A 183 -18.11 16.37 5.67
CA GLU A 183 -16.89 17.08 6.09
C GLU A 183 -15.63 16.38 5.58
N ALA A 184 -14.52 17.12 5.58
CA ALA A 184 -13.22 16.58 5.27
C ALA A 184 -12.14 17.03 6.26
N PHE A 185 -11.17 16.15 6.53
CA PHE A 185 -10.01 16.44 7.37
C PHE A 185 -8.73 16.45 6.56
N GLN A 186 -7.96 17.52 6.70
CA GLN A 186 -6.64 17.58 6.09
C GLN A 186 -5.61 16.85 6.95
N ILE A 187 -4.98 15.81 6.41
CA ILE A 187 -3.93 15.08 7.13
C ILE A 187 -2.60 15.86 7.10
N LYS A 188 -1.89 15.82 8.23
CA LYS A 188 -0.55 16.46 8.38
C LYS A 188 0.59 15.51 8.01
N GLY A 189 0.44 14.22 8.29
CA GLY A 189 1.41 13.18 7.99
C GLY A 189 1.56 12.88 6.50
N TRP A 190 2.35 11.86 6.19
CA TRP A 190 2.51 11.37 4.82
C TRP A 190 1.29 10.55 4.37
N TRP A 191 1.05 10.59 3.06
CA TRP A 191 0.13 9.71 2.35
C TRP A 191 0.84 9.21 1.11
N LEU A 192 0.76 7.91 0.87
CA LEU A 192 1.45 7.22 -0.20
C LEU A 192 0.46 6.33 -0.92
N ASP A 193 0.32 6.58 -2.22
CA ASP A 193 -0.40 5.74 -3.16
C ASP A 193 0.63 4.86 -3.89
N THR A 194 0.56 3.55 -3.66
CA THR A 194 1.61 2.60 -4.09
C THR A 194 1.34 1.97 -5.45
N GLY A 195 0.56 2.64 -6.31
CA GLY A 195 0.17 2.12 -7.62
C GLY A 195 1.30 1.90 -8.65
N LYS A 196 2.52 2.42 -8.42
CA LYS A 196 3.67 2.25 -9.34
C LYS A 196 4.95 1.84 -8.61
N LYS A 197 5.92 1.31 -9.37
CA LYS A 197 7.25 0.92 -8.87
C LYS A 197 7.92 2.02 -8.04
N ASP A 198 8.04 3.21 -8.60
CA ASP A 198 8.77 4.31 -7.95
C ASP A 198 8.01 4.82 -6.71
N ASP A 199 6.68 4.83 -6.76
CA ASP A 199 5.84 5.16 -5.60
C ASP A 199 6.00 4.11 -4.48
N LEU A 200 6.12 2.83 -4.83
CA LEU A 200 6.42 1.75 -3.88
C LEU A 200 7.82 1.88 -3.27
N LEU A 201 8.83 2.25 -4.05
CA LEU A 201 10.18 2.51 -3.52
C LEU A 201 10.20 3.71 -2.57
N ALA A 202 9.52 4.80 -2.93
CA ALA A 202 9.36 5.97 -2.05
C ALA A 202 8.63 5.58 -0.75
N ALA A 203 7.58 4.76 -0.85
CA ALA A 203 6.90 4.25 0.33
C ALA A 203 7.83 3.38 1.19
N ASN A 204 8.64 2.52 0.57
CA ASN A 204 9.63 1.71 1.28
C ASN A 204 10.65 2.56 2.03
N GLN A 205 11.15 3.65 1.43
CA GLN A 205 12.05 4.60 2.10
C GLN A 205 11.40 5.19 3.36
N ILE A 206 10.20 5.75 3.24
CA ILE A 206 9.49 6.40 4.35
C ILE A 206 9.24 5.41 5.49
N ILE A 207 8.80 4.19 5.18
CA ILE A 207 8.59 3.16 6.19
C ILE A 207 9.92 2.76 6.87
N LEU A 208 11.01 2.63 6.11
CA LEU A 208 12.33 2.32 6.69
C LEU A 208 12.87 3.47 7.55
N ASP A 209 12.51 4.71 7.28
CA ASP A 209 12.92 5.85 8.10
C ASP A 209 12.07 6.02 9.36
N THR A 210 10.78 5.72 9.28
CA THR A 210 9.83 6.02 10.35
C THR A 210 9.49 4.84 11.24
N CYS A 211 9.60 3.60 10.74
CA CYS A 211 9.14 2.39 11.43
C CYS A 211 10.24 1.36 11.69
N LEU A 212 11.44 1.51 11.11
CA LEU A 212 12.51 0.52 11.28
C LEU A 212 13.16 0.62 12.65
N GLU A 213 12.99 -0.43 13.45
CA GLU A 213 13.74 -0.66 14.67
C GLU A 213 14.92 -1.59 14.38
N SER A 214 16.10 -1.27 14.93
CA SER A 214 17.29 -2.10 14.71
C SER A 214 17.25 -3.34 15.59
N ALA A 215 17.31 -4.51 14.96
CA ALA A 215 17.30 -5.80 15.63
C ALA A 215 18.06 -6.83 14.79
N VAL A 216 18.97 -7.57 15.40
CA VAL A 216 19.81 -8.54 14.68
C VAL A 216 19.64 -9.90 15.32
N ASP A 217 18.76 -10.71 14.73
CA ASP A 217 18.43 -12.06 15.20
C ASP A 217 19.03 -13.16 14.30
N GLY A 218 19.77 -12.79 13.26
CA GLY A 218 20.47 -13.71 12.35
C GLY A 218 21.92 -13.98 12.73
N GLU A 219 22.54 -14.93 12.03
CA GLU A 219 23.94 -15.30 12.17
C GLU A 219 24.81 -14.47 11.21
N ILE A 220 25.86 -13.84 11.75
CA ILE A 220 26.77 -12.97 11.00
C ILE A 220 28.20 -13.42 11.29
N ASP A 221 29.01 -13.55 10.24
CA ASP A 221 30.43 -13.89 10.36
C ASP A 221 31.32 -12.72 10.86
N SER A 222 32.60 -13.00 11.12
CA SER A 222 33.54 -11.98 11.61
C SER A 222 33.96 -10.95 10.55
N GLU A 223 33.84 -11.31 9.26
CA GLU A 223 34.27 -10.46 8.15
C GLU A 223 33.18 -9.45 7.73
N SER A 224 31.91 -9.74 8.06
CA SER A 224 30.79 -8.87 7.73
C SER A 224 30.79 -7.57 8.54
N ARG A 225 30.37 -6.48 7.89
CA ARG A 225 30.29 -5.14 8.49
C ARG A 225 28.89 -4.59 8.40
N ILE A 226 28.31 -4.23 9.54
CA ILE A 226 26.98 -3.63 9.64
C ILE A 226 27.11 -2.21 10.18
N SER A 227 26.40 -1.27 9.57
CA SER A 227 26.37 0.14 9.99
C SER A 227 25.00 0.76 9.74
N GLY A 228 24.60 1.73 10.56
CA GLY A 228 23.28 2.36 10.48
C GLY A 228 22.16 1.52 11.11
N ARG A 229 20.90 1.87 10.83
CA ARG A 229 19.72 1.13 11.32
C ARG A 229 19.51 -0.13 10.50
N VAL A 230 19.66 -1.32 11.09
CA VAL A 230 19.54 -2.57 10.35
C VAL A 230 18.70 -3.57 11.15
N GLN A 231 17.75 -4.20 10.46
CA GLN A 231 16.99 -5.32 10.97
C GLN A 231 17.37 -6.59 10.21
N ILE A 232 17.66 -7.69 10.92
CA ILE A 232 17.96 -9.01 10.36
C ILE A 232 17.10 -10.05 11.09
N GLY A 233 16.23 -10.73 10.34
CA GLY A 233 15.36 -11.78 10.85
C GLY A 233 16.08 -13.06 11.23
N LYS A 234 15.39 -13.90 12.01
CA LYS A 234 15.89 -15.17 12.53
C LYS A 234 16.24 -16.15 11.41
N GLY A 235 17.25 -16.97 11.65
CA GLY A 235 17.71 -18.01 10.72
C GLY A 235 18.37 -17.48 9.44
N SER A 236 18.61 -16.17 9.36
CA SER A 236 19.32 -15.55 8.24
C SER A 236 20.83 -15.66 8.45
N TYR A 237 21.56 -16.03 7.39
CA TYR A 237 23.02 -16.18 7.40
C TYR A 237 23.66 -15.09 6.54
N ILE A 238 24.57 -14.32 7.15
CA ILE A 238 25.27 -13.21 6.52
C ILE A 238 26.77 -13.50 6.56
N THR A 239 27.39 -13.70 5.39
CA THR A 239 28.80 -14.08 5.27
C THR A 239 29.54 -13.13 4.33
N ASN A 240 30.65 -12.54 4.80
CA ASN A 240 31.47 -11.60 4.04
C ASN A 240 30.65 -10.49 3.36
N CYS A 241 29.70 -9.89 4.09
CA CYS A 241 28.82 -8.85 3.57
C CYS A 241 29.11 -7.48 4.17
N THR A 242 28.84 -6.41 3.42
CA THR A 242 28.77 -5.05 3.97
C THR A 242 27.34 -4.53 3.89
N ILE A 243 26.73 -4.22 5.04
CA ILE A 243 25.36 -3.73 5.15
C ILE A 243 25.36 -2.30 5.70
N ARG A 244 24.71 -1.39 4.98
CA ARG A 244 24.57 0.01 5.36
C ARG A 244 23.09 0.39 5.42
N GLY A 245 22.61 0.64 6.62
CA GLY A 245 21.23 0.99 6.91
C GLY A 245 20.81 2.39 6.43
N PRO A 246 19.50 2.68 6.35
CA PRO A 246 18.40 1.82 6.82
C PRO A 246 18.13 0.62 5.92
N VAL A 247 18.13 -0.60 6.48
CA VAL A 247 17.94 -1.87 5.76
C VAL A 247 17.12 -2.83 6.62
N THR A 248 16.21 -3.59 5.98
CA THR A 248 15.54 -4.72 6.62
C THR A 248 15.78 -6.00 5.83
N ILE A 249 16.15 -7.07 6.52
CA ILE A 249 16.35 -8.41 5.99
C ILE A 249 15.41 -9.34 6.76
N GLY A 250 14.59 -10.09 6.03
CA GLY A 250 13.61 -11.01 6.55
C GLY A 250 14.23 -12.26 7.19
N GLU A 251 13.39 -13.24 7.44
CA GLU A 251 13.80 -14.51 8.06
C GLU A 251 14.33 -15.51 7.03
N ASN A 252 15.26 -16.36 7.46
CA ASN A 252 15.81 -17.47 6.68
C ASN A 252 16.46 -17.04 5.35
N CYS A 253 17.07 -15.86 5.32
CA CYS A 253 17.79 -15.36 4.16
C CYS A 253 19.25 -15.87 4.13
N HIS A 254 19.84 -15.97 2.95
CA HIS A 254 21.27 -16.27 2.78
C HIS A 254 21.91 -15.17 1.94
N LEU A 255 22.77 -14.38 2.56
CA LEU A 255 23.57 -13.35 1.91
C LEU A 255 25.06 -13.71 2.01
N GLU A 256 25.74 -13.75 0.86
CA GLU A 256 27.17 -14.08 0.80
C GLU A 256 27.89 -13.19 -0.22
N ASN A 257 29.01 -12.58 0.18
CA ASN A 257 29.82 -11.70 -0.68
C ASN A 257 29.00 -10.54 -1.28
N CYS A 258 28.12 -9.93 -0.48
CA CYS A 258 27.19 -8.88 -0.92
C CYS A 258 27.47 -7.52 -0.29
N PHE A 259 27.30 -6.45 -1.05
CA PHE A 259 27.03 -5.12 -0.51
C PHE A 259 25.52 -4.83 -0.50
N ILE A 260 24.96 -4.53 0.68
CA ILE A 260 23.57 -4.10 0.83
C ILE A 260 23.54 -2.63 1.27
N GLY A 261 23.09 -1.76 0.38
CA GLY A 261 23.01 -0.32 0.58
C GLY A 261 21.70 0.14 1.23
N PRO A 262 21.65 1.42 1.63
CA PRO A 262 20.48 2.05 2.23
C PRO A 262 19.19 1.86 1.44
N TYR A 263 18.08 1.89 2.18
CA TYR A 263 16.72 1.78 1.67
C TYR A 263 16.41 0.47 0.94
N THR A 264 17.17 -0.58 1.25
CA THR A 264 16.95 -1.92 0.73
C THR A 264 16.08 -2.74 1.69
N SER A 265 15.03 -3.36 1.16
CA SER A 265 14.19 -4.33 1.88
C SER A 265 14.33 -5.70 1.24
N ILE A 266 14.74 -6.70 2.00
CA ILE A 266 14.88 -8.10 1.55
C ILE A 266 13.90 -8.95 2.33
N ALA A 267 12.88 -9.50 1.68
CA ALA A 267 11.88 -10.36 2.31
C ALA A 267 12.40 -11.77 2.57
N ASP A 268 11.61 -12.56 3.29
CA ASP A 268 12.00 -13.88 3.80
C ASP A 268 12.50 -14.83 2.70
N GLN A 269 13.39 -15.76 3.09
CA GLN A 269 13.87 -16.84 2.23
C GLN A 269 14.62 -16.38 0.97
N ALA A 270 15.02 -15.12 0.90
CA ALA A 270 15.79 -14.60 -0.23
C ALA A 270 17.24 -15.08 -0.17
N THR A 271 17.84 -15.28 -1.34
CA THR A 271 19.25 -15.69 -1.49
C THR A 271 19.97 -14.67 -2.37
N LEU A 272 20.99 -13.99 -1.84
CA LEU A 272 21.84 -13.09 -2.61
C LEU A 272 23.28 -13.58 -2.47
N LEU A 273 23.89 -13.96 -3.59
CA LEU A 273 25.27 -14.46 -3.65
C LEU A 273 26.03 -13.64 -4.68
N ASP A 274 27.13 -13.01 -4.29
CA ASP A 274 27.97 -12.19 -5.16
C ASP A 274 27.14 -11.12 -5.90
N ALA A 275 26.46 -10.26 -5.14
CA ALA A 275 25.56 -9.24 -5.67
C ALA A 275 25.55 -7.98 -4.80
N ASP A 276 25.61 -6.82 -5.45
CA ASP A 276 25.53 -5.52 -4.80
C ASP A 276 24.20 -4.85 -5.09
N ILE A 277 23.52 -4.38 -4.05
CA ILE A 277 22.17 -3.81 -4.14
C ILE A 277 22.02 -2.56 -3.29
N GLU A 278 21.23 -1.59 -3.75
CA GLU A 278 20.83 -0.39 -3.00
C GLU A 278 19.42 0.03 -3.43
N HIS A 279 18.70 0.72 -2.54
CA HIS A 279 17.42 1.37 -2.86
C HIS A 279 16.46 0.49 -3.66
N SER A 280 16.25 -0.73 -3.15
CA SER A 280 15.53 -1.79 -3.87
C SER A 280 14.70 -2.64 -2.93
N VAL A 281 13.67 -3.30 -3.48
CA VAL A 281 12.81 -4.22 -2.74
C VAL A 281 12.93 -5.62 -3.36
N ILE A 282 13.34 -6.59 -2.56
CA ILE A 282 13.50 -7.99 -2.93
C ILE A 282 12.41 -8.80 -2.22
N LEU A 283 11.51 -9.42 -2.99
CA LEU A 283 10.39 -10.19 -2.43
C LEU A 283 10.78 -11.63 -2.08
N LYS A 284 9.85 -12.29 -1.38
CA LYS A 284 10.09 -13.58 -0.72
C LYS A 284 10.64 -14.62 -1.69
N GLY A 285 11.68 -15.33 -1.26
CA GLY A 285 12.27 -16.44 -2.04
C GLY A 285 13.03 -16.03 -3.30
N ALA A 286 13.22 -14.73 -3.57
CA ALA A 286 13.98 -14.27 -4.73
C ALA A 286 15.46 -14.66 -4.62
N LYS A 287 16.09 -14.92 -5.76
CA LYS A 287 17.49 -15.36 -5.84
C LYS A 287 18.30 -14.50 -6.80
N LEU A 288 19.35 -13.86 -6.29
CA LEU A 288 20.30 -13.07 -7.07
C LEU A 288 21.67 -13.74 -6.97
N THR A 289 22.30 -14.05 -8.11
CA THR A 289 23.57 -14.81 -8.09
C THR A 289 24.55 -14.33 -9.16
N GLY A 290 25.75 -13.93 -8.72
CA GLY A 290 26.87 -13.59 -9.61
C GLY A 290 26.66 -12.30 -10.40
N ILE A 291 25.91 -11.34 -9.85
CA ILE A 291 25.60 -10.09 -10.55
C ILE A 291 26.72 -9.10 -10.29
N GLN A 292 27.50 -8.81 -11.33
CA GLN A 292 28.66 -7.92 -11.23
C GLN A 292 28.30 -6.43 -11.21
N GLN A 293 27.15 -6.09 -11.80
CA GLN A 293 26.62 -4.73 -11.79
C GLN A 293 25.85 -4.47 -10.51
N ARG A 294 25.91 -3.23 -10.04
CA ARG A 294 25.11 -2.79 -8.92
C ARG A 294 23.63 -2.72 -9.32
N ILE A 295 22.76 -3.31 -8.51
CA ILE A 295 21.31 -3.26 -8.67
C ILE A 295 20.79 -2.07 -7.85
N VAL A 296 20.07 -1.16 -8.50
CA VAL A 296 19.53 0.06 -7.87
C VAL A 296 18.11 0.31 -8.39
N ASP A 297 17.27 1.00 -7.62
CA ASP A 297 15.93 1.44 -8.03
C ASP A 297 15.02 0.30 -8.52
N SER A 298 15.18 -0.89 -7.92
CA SER A 298 14.64 -2.14 -8.44
C SER A 298 13.62 -2.79 -7.51
N LEU A 299 12.60 -3.41 -8.11
CA LEU A 299 11.63 -4.29 -7.43
C LEU A 299 11.78 -5.71 -8.02
N ILE A 300 12.23 -6.66 -7.21
CA ILE A 300 12.42 -8.05 -7.63
C ILE A 300 11.32 -8.92 -7.04
N GLY A 301 10.54 -9.56 -7.93
CA GLY A 301 9.33 -10.30 -7.59
C GLY A 301 9.54 -11.56 -6.74
N GLU A 302 8.44 -12.11 -6.22
CA GLU A 302 8.44 -13.31 -5.38
C GLU A 302 8.98 -14.51 -6.16
N ARG A 303 9.96 -15.23 -5.61
CA ARG A 303 10.67 -16.36 -6.25
C ARG A 303 11.36 -16.02 -7.58
N ALA A 304 11.52 -14.74 -7.93
CA ALA A 304 12.24 -14.34 -9.12
C ALA A 304 13.72 -14.72 -9.03
N GLN A 305 14.33 -15.04 -10.17
CA GLN A 305 15.75 -15.42 -10.24
C GLN A 305 16.49 -14.50 -11.21
N VAL A 306 17.51 -13.82 -10.71
CA VAL A 306 18.43 -13.00 -11.51
C VAL A 306 19.81 -13.63 -11.37
N LYS A 307 20.35 -14.16 -12.47
CA LYS A 307 21.65 -14.84 -12.46
C LYS A 307 22.52 -14.44 -13.63
N ALA A 308 23.82 -14.34 -13.40
CA ALA A 308 24.76 -14.26 -14.51
C ALA A 308 24.84 -15.60 -15.25
N ALA A 309 24.81 -15.53 -16.58
CA ALA A 309 24.98 -16.72 -17.42
C ALA A 309 26.47 -17.14 -17.44
N PRO A 310 26.79 -18.43 -17.22
CA PRO A 310 28.17 -18.88 -17.12
C PRO A 310 28.92 -19.03 -18.47
N GLN A 311 28.26 -18.83 -19.62
CA GLN A 311 28.81 -19.16 -20.94
C GLN A 311 28.85 -17.96 -21.90
N HIS A 312 29.89 -17.94 -22.74
CA HIS A 312 30.01 -17.01 -23.87
C HIS A 312 29.12 -17.45 -25.06
N PRO A 313 28.60 -16.51 -25.86
CA PRO A 313 28.74 -15.06 -25.74
C PRO A 313 27.92 -14.47 -24.57
N LYS A 314 28.39 -13.34 -24.02
CA LYS A 314 27.61 -12.58 -23.02
C LYS A 314 26.31 -12.14 -23.69
N ALA A 315 25.19 -12.66 -23.21
CA ALA A 315 23.86 -12.35 -23.74
C ALA A 315 22.86 -12.24 -22.59
N LEU A 316 21.91 -11.32 -22.73
CA LEU A 316 20.80 -11.17 -21.80
C LEU A 316 19.69 -12.14 -22.20
N ARG A 317 19.13 -12.83 -21.20
CA ARG A 317 18.03 -13.78 -21.39
C ARG A 317 16.98 -13.47 -20.35
N PHE A 318 15.74 -13.26 -20.80
CA PHE A 318 14.67 -12.83 -19.93
C PHE A 318 13.52 -13.85 -19.94
N MET A 319 12.97 -14.09 -18.76
CA MET A 319 11.64 -14.63 -18.55
C MET A 319 10.91 -13.56 -17.76
N ILE A 320 9.92 -12.91 -18.37
CA ILE A 320 9.26 -11.71 -17.87
C ILE A 320 7.78 -12.05 -17.76
N GLY A 321 7.16 -11.74 -16.62
CA GLY A 321 5.73 -11.90 -16.41
C GLY A 321 4.91 -10.74 -16.97
N ASP A 322 3.63 -10.71 -16.65
CA ASP A 322 2.75 -9.61 -17.02
C ASP A 322 3.16 -8.31 -16.29
N ASP A 323 2.88 -7.17 -16.92
CA ASP A 323 3.11 -5.80 -16.40
C ASP A 323 4.52 -5.49 -15.89
N SER A 324 5.49 -6.28 -16.31
CA SER A 324 6.89 -6.14 -15.91
C SER A 324 7.63 -5.16 -16.83
N GLN A 325 8.40 -4.25 -16.24
CA GLN A 325 9.26 -3.31 -16.95
C GLN A 325 10.73 -3.64 -16.67
N VAL A 326 11.54 -3.77 -17.72
CA VAL A 326 12.98 -3.98 -17.61
C VAL A 326 13.70 -2.79 -18.22
N GLU A 327 14.53 -2.13 -17.41
CA GLU A 327 15.38 -1.03 -17.83
C GLU A 327 16.85 -1.45 -17.68
N LEU A 328 17.64 -1.21 -18.73
CA LEU A 328 19.07 -1.55 -18.77
C LEU A 328 19.82 -0.26 -19.06
N THR A 329 20.60 0.21 -18.08
CA THR A 329 21.36 1.46 -18.14
C THR A 329 22.85 1.21 -18.09
#